data_AF-A0A4Q3ZIJ0-F1
#
_entry.id   AF-A0A4Q3ZIJ0-F1
#
_cell.length_a   1.000
_cell.length_b   1.000
_cell.length_c   1.000
_cell.angle_alpha   90.00
_cell.angle_beta   90.00
_cell.angle_gamma   90.00
#
_symmetry.space_group_name_H-M   'P 1'
#
loop_
_entity.id
_entity.type
_entity.pdbx_description
1 polymer ?
#
loop_
_entity_poly.entity_id
_entity_poly.type
_entity_poly.pdbx_seq_one_letter_code
_entity_poly.pdbx_strand_id
1 'polypeptide(L)'
;MVMEYDVIIVGGGPIGMACAIEAKRAGLSYVILEKGSLTDSIYRYPLHMQFFSTAERLEIGGIPFNCISAKPGRQEALEYYRNVQRYFSLNLQLYTKVERVGKTGHLFEVETPAQTYVSRFVIVATGFYTTDQPIAHHIKGREGRTLGDVWAEHGMASYKGTTTAGFPNLFQIVGANTGLGHSSMVFMIESQISYILSALQQMGAGQITAVEPREDVQAEWNEDMHQRMSKTVWSRGGCASWYLDEHGRNTTLWPRSTFAFRQLLREFDIEKYVTTSRSDATLSTQEKIA
;
A
#
# COMPACT_ATOMS: atom_id res chain seq x y z
N MET A 1 -13.67 27.19 19.31
CA MET A 1 -13.28 28.33 18.44
C MET A 1 -12.93 27.77 17.08
N VAL A 2 -13.53 28.28 16.01
CA VAL A 2 -13.18 27.87 14.64
C VAL A 2 -11.90 28.61 14.25
N MET A 3 -10.86 27.88 13.84
CA MET A 3 -9.63 28.50 13.33
C MET A 3 -9.63 28.47 11.81
N GLU A 4 -9.45 29.63 11.19
CA GLU A 4 -9.48 29.81 9.74
C GLU A 4 -8.05 29.94 9.17
N TYR A 5 -7.78 29.22 8.09
CA TYR A 5 -6.51 29.23 7.36
C TYR A 5 -6.76 29.29 5.85
N ASP A 6 -5.82 29.78 5.07
CA ASP A 6 -5.89 29.65 3.60
C ASP A 6 -5.75 28.18 3.20
N VAL A 7 -4.81 27.45 3.83
CA VAL A 7 -4.48 26.06 3.52
C VAL A 7 -4.37 25.19 4.77
N ILE A 8 -5.11 24.09 4.81
CA ILE A 8 -4.87 23.01 5.79
C ILE A 8 -4.10 21.88 5.10
N ILE A 9 -3.00 21.43 5.71
CA ILE A 9 -2.17 20.34 5.21
C ILE A 9 -2.32 19.14 6.15
N VAL A 10 -2.84 18.02 5.63
CA VAL A 10 -3.06 16.79 6.41
C VAL A 10 -1.85 15.87 6.24
N GLY A 11 -1.00 15.77 7.25
CA GLY A 11 0.23 14.97 7.28
C GLY A 11 1.49 15.82 7.47
N GLY A 12 2.26 15.52 8.52
CA GLY A 12 3.52 16.16 8.91
C GLY A 12 4.77 15.42 8.43
N GLY A 13 4.66 14.71 7.31
CA GLY A 13 5.78 14.07 6.62
C GLY A 13 6.54 15.04 5.70
N PRO A 14 7.54 14.54 4.95
CA PRO A 14 8.33 15.36 4.01
C PRO A 14 7.48 16.13 3.00
N ILE A 15 6.44 15.48 2.47
CA ILE A 15 5.50 16.09 1.51
C ILE A 15 4.76 17.27 2.16
N GLY A 16 4.18 17.06 3.35
CA GLY A 16 3.43 18.11 4.04
C GLY A 16 4.30 19.31 4.43
N MET A 17 5.54 19.06 4.87
CA MET A 17 6.51 20.14 5.13
C MET A 17 6.89 20.88 3.86
N ALA A 18 7.13 20.19 2.73
CA ALA A 18 7.41 20.86 1.46
C ALA A 18 6.25 21.77 1.03
N CYS A 19 5.01 21.28 1.12
CA CYS A 19 3.81 22.09 0.85
C CYS A 19 3.73 23.32 1.77
N ALA A 20 4.02 23.15 3.06
CA ALA A 20 3.99 24.23 4.05
C ALA A 20 5.07 25.30 3.79
N ILE A 21 6.27 24.90 3.36
CA ILE A 21 7.34 25.82 2.98
C ILE A 21 6.90 26.69 1.79
N GLU A 22 6.30 26.09 0.77
CA GLU A 22 5.80 26.83 -0.38
C GLU A 22 4.60 27.72 -0.04
N ALA A 23 3.67 27.25 0.80
CA ALA A 23 2.58 28.08 1.30
C ALA A 23 3.10 29.31 2.07
N LYS A 24 4.12 29.12 2.92
CA LYS A 24 4.80 30.22 3.62
C LYS A 24 5.46 31.21 2.66
N ARG A 25 6.18 30.71 1.65
CA ARG A 25 6.84 31.54 0.60
C ARG A 25 5.82 32.35 -0.19
N ALA A 26 4.64 31.79 -0.42
CA ALA A 26 3.51 32.46 -1.07
C ALA A 26 2.75 33.43 -0.15
N GLY A 27 3.12 33.54 1.15
CA GLY A 27 2.43 34.40 2.11
C GLY A 27 1.06 33.90 2.54
N LEU A 28 0.74 32.62 2.34
CA LEU A 28 -0.53 32.01 2.72
C LEU A 28 -0.51 31.59 4.19
N SER A 29 -1.62 31.77 4.89
CA SER A 29 -1.81 31.21 6.22
C SER A 29 -2.06 29.71 6.12
N TYR A 30 -1.36 28.91 6.93
CA TYR A 30 -1.51 27.46 6.89
C TYR A 30 -1.35 26.82 8.27
N VAL A 31 -1.85 25.58 8.37
CA VAL A 31 -1.56 24.67 9.48
C VAL A 31 -1.32 23.26 8.95
N ILE A 32 -0.31 22.59 9.47
CA ILE A 32 -0.10 21.15 9.24
C ILE A 32 -0.71 20.38 10.41
N LEU A 33 -1.56 19.41 10.12
CA LEU A 33 -2.17 18.51 11.11
C LEU A 33 -1.56 17.10 10.95
N GLU A 34 -0.86 16.61 11.96
CA GLU A 34 -0.21 15.29 11.96
C GLU A 34 -0.76 14.42 13.09
N LYS A 35 -1.19 13.20 12.77
CA LYS A 35 -1.78 12.27 13.74
C LYS A 35 -0.79 11.78 14.79
N GLY A 36 0.51 11.78 14.49
CA GLY A 36 1.57 11.29 15.37
C GLY A 36 2.68 12.32 15.61
N SER A 37 3.90 11.81 15.67
CA SER A 37 5.11 12.64 15.78
C SER A 37 5.51 13.25 14.42
N LEU A 38 6.40 14.25 14.42
CA LEU A 38 6.93 14.79 13.18
C LEU A 38 7.55 13.67 12.33
N THR A 39 7.17 13.57 11.06
CA THR A 39 7.57 12.47 10.17
C THR A 39 7.27 11.08 10.76
N ASP A 40 6.11 10.89 11.38
CA ASP A 40 5.74 9.67 12.13
C ASP A 40 6.04 8.36 11.39
N SER A 41 5.82 8.33 10.07
CA SER A 41 6.13 7.16 9.26
C SER A 41 7.62 6.86 9.16
N ILE A 42 8.47 7.89 8.98
CA ILE A 42 9.93 7.73 9.00
C ILE A 42 10.40 7.39 10.42
N TYR A 43 9.73 7.91 11.45
CA TYR A 43 10.00 7.52 12.82
C TYR A 43 9.73 6.02 13.05
N ARG A 44 8.79 5.41 12.34
CA ARG A 44 8.53 3.96 12.45
C ARG A 44 9.48 3.08 11.64
N TYR A 45 10.30 3.67 10.76
CA TYR A 45 11.29 2.94 9.95
C TYR A 45 12.32 2.15 10.79
N PRO A 46 12.99 1.11 10.21
CA PRO A 46 14.01 0.36 10.92
C PRO A 46 15.11 1.28 11.44
N LEU A 47 15.63 1.00 12.65
CA LEU A 47 16.65 1.84 13.29
C LEU A 47 17.90 2.05 12.41
N HIS A 48 18.29 1.02 11.67
CA HIS A 48 19.49 1.01 10.81
C HIS A 48 19.16 1.08 9.31
N MET A 49 17.94 1.50 8.95
CA MET A 49 17.58 1.71 7.55
C MET A 49 18.44 2.81 6.92
N GLN A 50 18.79 2.59 5.65
CA GLN A 50 19.37 3.58 4.75
C GLN A 50 18.40 3.87 3.60
N PHE A 51 18.25 5.12 3.19
CA PHE A 51 17.46 5.49 2.02
C PHE A 51 18.15 5.00 0.73
N PHE A 52 17.35 4.72 -0.31
CA PHE A 52 17.92 4.41 -1.64
C PHE A 52 18.42 5.66 -2.36
N SER A 53 17.79 6.80 -2.10
CA SER A 53 18.12 8.11 -2.65
C SER A 53 19.33 8.72 -1.95
N THR A 54 20.11 9.49 -2.69
CA THR A 54 21.18 10.32 -2.14
C THR A 54 20.61 11.50 -1.36
N ALA A 55 21.40 12.06 -0.44
CA ALA A 55 21.00 13.17 0.42
C ALA A 55 20.49 14.38 -0.40
N GLU A 56 21.21 14.75 -1.46
CA GLU A 56 20.86 15.83 -2.40
C GLU A 56 19.45 15.68 -3.01
N ARG A 57 19.01 14.43 -3.24
CA ARG A 57 17.69 14.14 -3.83
C ARG A 57 16.55 14.13 -2.80
N LEU A 58 16.89 14.19 -1.52
CA LEU A 58 15.94 14.16 -0.41
C LEU A 58 15.74 15.55 0.23
N GLU A 59 16.45 16.56 -0.27
CA GLU A 59 16.37 17.93 0.20
C GLU A 59 14.97 18.52 -0.02
N ILE A 60 14.49 19.28 0.95
CA ILE A 60 13.24 20.03 0.87
C ILE A 60 13.49 21.49 1.25
N GLY A 61 12.77 22.40 0.59
CA GLY A 61 12.87 23.83 0.86
C GLY A 61 14.24 24.46 0.53
N GLY A 62 15.10 23.76 -0.22
CA GLY A 62 16.46 24.22 -0.50
C GLY A 62 17.40 24.17 0.70
N ILE A 63 17.07 23.36 1.71
CA ILE A 63 17.94 23.13 2.87
C ILE A 63 18.79 21.89 2.60
N PRO A 64 20.14 22.03 2.55
CA PRO A 64 21.02 20.90 2.30
C PRO A 64 20.85 19.79 3.34
N PHE A 65 20.79 18.54 2.85
CA PHE A 65 20.67 17.39 3.74
C PHE A 65 22.06 16.89 4.12
N ASN A 66 22.62 17.47 5.18
CA ASN A 66 23.96 17.14 5.65
C ASN A 66 23.97 15.77 6.37
N CYS A 67 24.65 14.80 5.78
CA CYS A 67 24.90 13.49 6.37
C CYS A 67 26.31 12.99 6.03
N ILE A 68 26.82 12.05 6.82
CA ILE A 68 28.20 11.55 6.65
C ILE A 68 28.30 10.66 5.41
N SER A 69 27.25 9.89 5.13
CA SER A 69 27.18 8.97 4.01
C SER A 69 26.42 9.57 2.82
N ALA A 70 26.70 9.11 1.60
CA ALA A 70 26.00 9.61 0.41
C ALA A 70 24.48 9.37 0.44
N LYS A 71 24.04 8.32 1.15
CA LYS A 71 22.64 7.94 1.32
C LYS A 71 22.30 7.94 2.81
N PRO A 72 21.45 8.85 3.28
CA PRO A 72 21.23 9.04 4.71
C PRO A 72 20.54 7.83 5.35
N GLY A 73 20.77 7.67 6.64
CA GLY A 73 20.03 6.74 7.49
C GLY A 73 18.75 7.34 8.08
N ARG A 74 17.95 6.51 8.77
CA ARG A 74 16.74 6.97 9.47
C ARG A 74 17.02 8.12 10.45
N GLN A 75 18.06 7.99 11.30
CA GLN A 75 18.35 8.98 12.34
C GLN A 75 18.72 10.35 11.75
N GLU A 76 19.55 10.36 10.71
CA GLU A 76 19.93 11.56 9.98
C GLU A 76 18.70 12.24 9.36
N ALA A 77 17.77 11.45 8.80
CA ALA A 77 16.53 12.00 8.24
C ALA A 77 15.60 12.60 9.30
N LEU A 78 15.43 11.94 10.45
CA LEU A 78 14.62 12.48 11.54
C LEU A 78 15.16 13.82 12.05
N GLU A 79 16.48 13.93 12.20
CA GLU A 79 17.12 15.17 12.63
C GLU A 79 17.05 16.25 11.55
N TYR A 80 17.26 15.90 10.28
CA TYR A 80 17.12 16.81 9.16
C TYR A 80 15.72 17.44 9.11
N TYR A 81 14.67 16.63 9.14
CA TYR A 81 13.29 17.13 9.07
C TYR A 81 12.90 17.96 10.29
N ARG A 82 13.42 17.63 11.48
CA ARG A 82 13.28 18.48 12.67
C ARG A 82 13.94 19.84 12.47
N ASN A 83 15.13 19.88 11.87
CA ASN A 83 15.84 21.11 11.60
C ASN A 83 15.16 21.95 10.51
N VAL A 84 14.59 21.33 9.48
CA VAL A 84 13.76 22.02 8.48
C VAL A 84 12.53 22.65 9.14
N GLN A 85 11.81 21.90 9.99
CA GLN A 85 10.65 22.41 10.70
C GLN A 85 10.99 23.65 11.54
N ARG A 86 12.13 23.63 12.25
CA ARG A 86 12.63 24.77 13.05
C ARG A 86 13.10 25.93 12.19
N TYR A 87 13.85 25.67 11.12
CA TYR A 87 14.41 26.71 10.24
C TYR A 87 13.32 27.58 9.64
N PHE A 88 12.23 26.97 9.17
CA PHE A 88 11.09 27.70 8.60
C PHE A 88 10.03 28.10 9.64
N SER A 89 10.19 27.70 10.90
CA SER A 89 9.18 27.83 11.97
C SER A 89 7.80 27.43 11.46
N LEU A 90 7.67 26.21 10.96
CA LEU A 90 6.42 25.74 10.35
C LEU A 90 5.31 25.60 11.40
N ASN A 91 4.11 26.12 11.08
CA ASN A 91 2.92 25.93 11.90
C ASN A 91 2.43 24.48 11.80
N LEU A 92 2.75 23.67 12.81
CA LEU A 92 2.53 22.23 12.85
C LEU A 92 1.87 21.86 14.18
N GLN A 93 0.80 21.08 14.09
CA GLN A 93 0.13 20.47 15.22
C GLN A 93 0.30 18.96 15.16
N LEU A 94 1.12 18.45 16.06
CA LEU A 94 1.34 17.02 16.26
C LEU A 94 0.19 16.40 17.05
N TYR A 95 0.08 15.07 17.00
CA TYR A 95 -0.96 14.30 17.70
C TYR A 95 -2.40 14.78 17.41
N THR A 96 -2.61 15.33 16.22
CA THR A 96 -3.88 15.91 15.75
C THR A 96 -4.37 15.10 14.55
N LYS A 97 -5.15 14.05 14.84
CA LYS A 97 -5.73 13.18 13.81
C LYS A 97 -6.92 13.88 13.16
N VAL A 98 -6.89 14.00 11.84
CA VAL A 98 -8.05 14.40 11.03
C VAL A 98 -8.98 13.19 10.87
N GLU A 99 -10.25 13.37 11.23
CA GLU A 99 -11.28 12.31 11.17
C GLU A 99 -12.21 12.49 9.99
N ARG A 100 -12.52 13.75 9.63
CA ARG A 100 -13.43 14.08 8.54
C ARG A 100 -12.99 15.35 7.83
N VAL A 101 -13.21 15.37 6.51
CA VAL A 101 -13.09 16.58 5.69
C VAL A 101 -14.41 16.77 4.96
N GLY A 102 -15.16 17.80 5.36
CA GLY A 102 -16.39 18.24 4.72
C GLY A 102 -16.14 19.46 3.82
N LYS A 103 -17.12 19.79 2.97
CA LYS A 103 -17.09 21.00 2.16
C LYS A 103 -18.43 21.73 2.27
N THR A 104 -18.37 22.99 2.68
CA THR A 104 -19.53 23.87 2.83
C THR A 104 -19.32 25.10 1.95
N GLY A 105 -20.07 25.19 0.86
CA GLY A 105 -19.86 26.22 -0.17
C GLY A 105 -18.46 26.13 -0.79
N HIS A 106 -17.64 27.17 -0.60
CA HIS A 106 -16.27 27.25 -1.11
C HIS A 106 -15.20 26.89 -0.08
N LEU A 107 -15.59 26.60 1.16
CA LEU A 107 -14.66 26.30 2.25
C LEU A 107 -14.70 24.81 2.59
N PHE A 108 -13.57 24.31 3.06
CA PHE A 108 -13.42 23.00 3.66
C PHE A 108 -13.50 23.11 5.18
N GLU A 109 -14.23 22.17 5.78
CA GLU A 109 -14.29 21.96 7.23
C GLU A 109 -13.53 20.69 7.56
N VAL A 110 -12.45 20.81 8.32
CA VAL A 110 -11.57 19.70 8.70
C VAL A 110 -11.76 19.42 10.18
N GLU A 111 -12.29 18.25 10.50
CA GLU A 111 -12.62 17.85 11.86
C GLU A 111 -11.55 16.97 12.48
N THR A 112 -11.29 17.24 13.75
CA THR A 112 -10.39 16.48 14.62
C THR A 112 -11.10 16.24 15.95
N PRO A 113 -10.64 15.31 16.80
CA PRO A 113 -11.26 15.06 18.10
C PRO A 113 -11.35 16.29 19.01
N ALA A 114 -10.39 17.21 18.89
CA ALA A 114 -10.30 18.39 19.75
C ALA A 114 -11.10 19.59 19.20
N GLN A 115 -11.09 19.79 17.87
CA GLN A 115 -11.71 20.96 17.24
C GLN A 115 -11.87 20.83 15.73
N THR A 116 -12.58 21.81 15.15
CA THR A 116 -12.77 21.96 13.70
C THR A 116 -11.96 23.15 13.17
N TYR A 117 -11.32 22.94 12.03
CA TYR A 117 -10.55 23.92 11.27
C TYR A 117 -11.29 24.24 9.98
N VAL A 118 -11.17 25.48 9.49
CA VAL A 118 -11.77 25.90 8.24
C VAL A 118 -10.68 26.40 7.29
N SER A 119 -10.77 26.05 6.02
CA SER A 119 -9.86 26.59 5.01
C SER A 119 -10.42 26.65 3.61
N ARG A 120 -9.78 27.45 2.75
CA ARG A 120 -10.10 27.49 1.31
C ARG A 120 -9.55 26.28 0.57
N PHE A 121 -8.42 25.76 1.01
CA PHE A 121 -7.72 24.65 0.36
C PHE A 121 -7.30 23.60 1.37
N VAL A 122 -7.45 22.33 1.01
CA VAL A 122 -6.92 21.20 1.77
C VAL A 122 -5.90 20.45 0.91
N ILE A 123 -4.71 20.21 1.46
CA ILE A 123 -3.68 19.37 0.86
C ILE A 123 -3.61 18.07 1.67
N VAL A 124 -3.85 16.94 1.00
CA VAL A 124 -3.74 15.61 1.63
C VAL A 124 -2.35 15.06 1.37
N ALA A 125 -1.52 15.05 2.41
CA ALA A 125 -0.13 14.61 2.42
C ALA A 125 0.10 13.42 3.38
N THR A 126 -0.91 12.56 3.51
CA THR A 126 -0.96 11.44 4.48
C THR A 126 -0.09 10.24 4.11
N GLY A 127 0.53 10.25 2.93
CA GLY A 127 1.28 9.12 2.38
C GLY A 127 0.35 8.10 1.69
N PHE A 128 0.78 6.83 1.63
CA PHE A 128 0.02 5.75 1.01
C PHE A 128 0.19 4.45 1.82
N TYR A 129 -0.88 3.67 1.96
CA TYR A 129 -0.83 2.32 2.50
C TYR A 129 -0.89 1.34 1.33
N THR A 130 0.19 0.59 1.10
CA THR A 130 0.23 -0.42 0.03
C THR A 130 -0.59 -1.68 0.35
N THR A 131 -1.08 -1.80 1.59
CA THR A 131 -1.79 -2.97 2.14
C THR A 131 -3.32 -2.81 2.14
N ASP A 132 -3.86 -1.67 1.70
CA ASP A 132 -5.30 -1.45 1.60
C ASP A 132 -5.65 -1.06 0.15
N GLN A 133 -6.30 -1.98 -0.57
CA GLN A 133 -6.72 -1.76 -1.95
C GLN A 133 -8.22 -1.42 -1.96
N PRO A 134 -8.63 -0.18 -2.31
CA PRO A 134 -10.04 0.21 -2.28
C PRO A 134 -10.98 -0.71 -3.08
N ILE A 135 -10.50 -1.25 -4.20
CA ILE A 135 -11.27 -2.17 -5.04
C ILE A 135 -11.61 -3.50 -4.33
N ALA A 136 -10.82 -3.91 -3.34
CA ALA A 136 -11.04 -5.16 -2.60
C ALA A 136 -12.37 -5.14 -1.83
N HIS A 137 -12.82 -3.97 -1.37
CA HIS A 137 -14.10 -3.78 -0.67
C HIS A 137 -15.32 -3.84 -1.61
N HIS A 138 -15.10 -3.97 -2.92
CA HIS A 138 -16.16 -4.04 -3.93
C HIS A 138 -16.21 -5.37 -4.70
N ILE A 139 -15.16 -6.19 -4.60
CA ILE A 139 -15.11 -7.51 -5.24
C ILE A 139 -15.62 -8.56 -4.27
N LYS A 140 -16.70 -9.27 -4.64
CA LYS A 140 -17.29 -10.34 -3.83
C LYS A 140 -16.91 -11.73 -4.36
N GLY A 141 -16.57 -12.62 -3.44
CA GLY A 141 -16.27 -14.02 -3.73
C GLY A 141 -17.53 -14.87 -3.77
N ARG A 142 -17.34 -16.19 -3.93
CA ARG A 142 -18.41 -17.20 -4.03
C ARG A 142 -19.40 -17.13 -2.86
N GLU A 143 -18.91 -16.83 -1.66
CA GLU A 143 -19.70 -16.77 -0.42
C GLU A 143 -20.27 -15.38 -0.11
N GLY A 144 -20.18 -14.42 -1.06
CA GLY A 144 -20.74 -13.08 -0.91
C GLY A 144 -19.91 -12.12 -0.04
N ARG A 145 -18.85 -12.61 0.61
CA ARG A 145 -17.83 -11.81 1.32
C ARG A 145 -16.97 -11.03 0.34
N THR A 146 -16.55 -9.82 0.72
CA THR A 146 -15.62 -9.04 -0.11
C THR A 146 -14.18 -9.49 0.06
N LEU A 147 -13.32 -9.19 -0.91
CA LEU A 147 -11.88 -9.46 -0.80
C LEU A 147 -11.26 -8.69 0.36
N GLY A 148 -11.74 -7.47 0.62
CA GLY A 148 -11.38 -6.67 1.79
C GLY A 148 -11.71 -7.36 3.11
N ASP A 149 -12.92 -7.94 3.23
CA ASP A 149 -13.33 -8.69 4.43
C ASP A 149 -12.41 -9.89 4.70
N VAL A 150 -12.03 -10.63 3.65
CA VAL A 150 -11.14 -11.81 3.77
C VAL A 150 -9.73 -11.38 4.16
N TRP A 151 -9.22 -10.30 3.56
CA TRP A 151 -7.89 -9.78 3.87
C TRP A 151 -7.80 -9.11 5.25
N ALA A 152 -8.89 -8.56 5.79
CA ALA A 152 -8.89 -8.03 7.15
C ALA A 152 -8.63 -9.13 8.20
N GLU A 153 -9.20 -10.32 8.01
CA GLU A 153 -9.05 -11.43 8.98
C GLU A 153 -7.63 -12.01 9.00
N HIS A 154 -7.02 -12.15 7.82
CA HIS A 154 -5.83 -12.98 7.65
C HIS A 154 -4.70 -12.28 6.88
N GLY A 155 -4.82 -10.97 6.64
CA GLY A 155 -3.95 -10.16 5.79
C GLY A 155 -4.14 -10.42 4.30
N MET A 156 -3.57 -9.53 3.49
CA MET A 156 -3.56 -9.70 2.04
C MET A 156 -2.85 -11.00 1.66
N ALA A 157 -3.59 -11.90 1.03
CA ALA A 157 -3.10 -13.18 0.56
C ALA A 157 -3.63 -13.47 -0.85
N SER A 158 -2.77 -14.08 -1.66
CA SER A 158 -3.13 -14.61 -2.97
C SER A 158 -2.12 -15.67 -3.39
N TYR A 159 -2.51 -16.56 -4.29
CA TYR A 159 -1.60 -17.48 -4.95
C TYR A 159 -0.87 -16.76 -6.10
N LYS A 160 0.48 -16.81 -6.06
CA LYS A 160 1.37 -16.14 -7.04
C LYS A 160 1.08 -14.65 -7.25
N GLY A 161 0.47 -13.97 -6.27
CA GLY A 161 0.09 -12.56 -6.43
C GLY A 161 -1.02 -12.30 -7.46
N THR A 162 -1.65 -13.36 -7.97
CA THR A 162 -2.45 -13.32 -9.20
C THR A 162 -3.86 -13.86 -9.01
N THR A 163 -4.07 -14.89 -8.22
CA THR A 163 -5.41 -15.49 -8.02
C THR A 163 -5.69 -15.73 -6.55
N THR A 164 -6.95 -15.67 -6.12
CA THR A 164 -7.30 -15.76 -4.70
C THR A 164 -8.38 -16.81 -4.44
N ALA A 165 -8.15 -17.71 -3.48
CA ALA A 165 -9.13 -18.68 -3.02
C ALA A 165 -10.36 -17.98 -2.44
N GLY A 166 -11.54 -18.51 -2.71
CA GLY A 166 -12.85 -17.90 -2.50
C GLY A 166 -13.34 -17.03 -3.68
N PHE A 167 -12.49 -16.71 -4.66
CA PHE A 167 -12.77 -15.76 -5.74
C PHE A 167 -12.51 -16.39 -7.13
N PRO A 168 -13.40 -17.28 -7.61
CA PRO A 168 -13.24 -17.92 -8.91
C PRO A 168 -13.17 -16.90 -10.06
N ASN A 169 -12.28 -17.13 -11.02
CA ASN A 169 -12.01 -16.26 -12.17
C ASN A 169 -11.56 -14.83 -11.83
N LEU A 170 -11.19 -14.55 -10.58
CA LEU A 170 -10.54 -13.29 -10.23
C LEU A 170 -9.03 -13.40 -10.51
N PHE A 171 -8.55 -12.55 -11.42
CA PHE A 171 -7.13 -12.37 -11.69
C PHE A 171 -6.69 -10.96 -11.31
N GLN A 172 -5.62 -10.85 -10.53
CA GLN A 172 -5.04 -9.61 -10.07
C GLN A 172 -3.67 -9.39 -10.72
N ILE A 173 -3.44 -8.17 -11.19
CA ILE A 173 -2.13 -7.68 -11.60
C ILE A 173 -1.59 -6.84 -10.45
N VAL A 174 -0.35 -7.11 -10.04
CA VAL A 174 0.27 -6.51 -8.85
C VAL A 174 -0.55 -6.77 -7.58
N GLY A 175 -0.93 -8.03 -7.36
CA GLY A 175 -1.59 -8.48 -6.12
C GLY A 175 -0.60 -8.69 -4.97
N ALA A 176 -1.04 -9.38 -3.91
CA ALA A 176 -0.23 -9.59 -2.71
C ALA A 176 1.15 -10.21 -3.02
N ASN A 177 2.19 -9.74 -2.33
CA ASN A 177 3.57 -10.23 -2.43
C ASN A 177 4.23 -10.06 -3.82
N THR A 178 3.86 -9.05 -4.61
CA THR A 178 4.43 -8.81 -5.97
C THR A 178 5.15 -7.47 -6.14
N GLY A 179 4.99 -6.55 -5.20
CA GLY A 179 5.60 -5.23 -5.23
C GLY A 179 7.12 -5.29 -5.19
N LEU A 180 7.78 -4.32 -5.83
CA LEU A 180 9.23 -4.21 -5.88
C LEU A 180 9.67 -2.82 -5.43
N GLY A 181 10.77 -2.77 -4.67
CA GLY A 181 11.41 -1.51 -4.27
C GLY A 181 12.65 -1.11 -5.09
N HIS A 182 13.13 -1.99 -5.98
CA HIS A 182 14.47 -1.87 -6.58
C HIS A 182 14.60 -2.44 -8.01
N SER A 183 13.50 -2.88 -8.62
CA SER A 183 13.48 -3.53 -9.95
C SER A 183 12.21 -3.15 -10.72
N SER A 184 12.15 -3.51 -12.02
CA SER A 184 11.04 -3.14 -12.90
C SER A 184 9.75 -3.88 -12.55
N MET A 185 8.72 -3.12 -12.15
CA MET A 185 7.36 -3.62 -11.98
C MET A 185 6.72 -4.07 -13.29
N VAL A 186 7.08 -3.46 -14.43
CA VAL A 186 6.57 -3.86 -15.76
C VAL A 186 6.90 -5.32 -16.06
N PHE A 187 8.10 -5.77 -15.68
CA PHE A 187 8.51 -7.16 -15.86
C PHE A 187 7.67 -8.14 -15.02
N MET A 188 7.25 -7.74 -13.82
CA MET A 188 6.32 -8.53 -12.99
C MET A 188 4.95 -8.59 -13.66
N ILE A 189 4.44 -7.46 -14.13
CA ILE A 189 3.15 -7.34 -14.83
C ILE A 189 3.13 -8.24 -16.07
N GLU A 190 4.15 -8.18 -16.92
CA GLU A 190 4.25 -9.02 -18.12
C GLU A 190 4.29 -10.52 -17.79
N SER A 191 4.90 -10.88 -16.65
CA SER A 191 4.92 -12.26 -16.17
C SER A 191 3.53 -12.72 -15.74
N GLN A 192 2.78 -11.88 -15.02
CA GLN A 192 1.39 -12.18 -14.64
C GLN A 192 0.46 -12.23 -15.85
N ILE A 193 0.59 -11.31 -16.81
CA ILE A 193 -0.18 -11.33 -18.05
C ILE A 193 0.06 -12.64 -18.81
N SER A 194 1.33 -13.05 -18.95
CA SER A 194 1.68 -14.32 -19.63
C SER A 194 1.00 -15.52 -18.96
N TYR A 195 1.02 -15.56 -17.63
CA TYR A 195 0.38 -16.60 -16.83
C TYR A 195 -1.15 -16.60 -16.96
N ILE A 196 -1.79 -15.43 -16.92
CA ILE A 196 -3.25 -15.28 -17.10
C ILE A 196 -3.67 -15.71 -18.50
N LEU A 197 -2.93 -15.32 -19.54
CA LEU A 197 -3.21 -15.74 -20.92
C LEU A 197 -3.08 -17.26 -21.08
N SER A 198 -2.06 -17.86 -20.45
CA SER A 198 -1.89 -19.32 -20.39
C SER A 198 -3.09 -19.99 -19.69
N ALA A 199 -3.60 -19.41 -18.60
CA ALA A 199 -4.80 -19.90 -17.92
C ALA A 199 -6.03 -19.89 -18.82
N LEU A 200 -6.31 -18.75 -19.46
CA LEU A 200 -7.46 -18.59 -20.37
C LEU A 200 -7.38 -19.57 -21.56
N GLN A 201 -6.19 -19.81 -22.10
CA GLN A 201 -5.98 -20.78 -23.17
C GLN A 201 -6.29 -22.20 -22.71
N GLN A 202 -5.78 -22.62 -21.54
CA GLN A 202 -6.07 -23.95 -20.98
C GLN A 202 -7.54 -24.11 -20.63
N MET A 203 -8.19 -23.08 -20.09
CA MET A 203 -9.63 -23.10 -19.80
C MET A 203 -10.46 -23.29 -21.07
N GLY A 204 -10.12 -22.58 -22.15
CA GLY A 204 -10.77 -22.72 -23.46
C GLY A 204 -10.60 -24.12 -24.05
N ALA A 205 -9.39 -24.70 -23.97
CA ALA A 205 -9.10 -26.04 -24.46
C ALA A 205 -9.80 -27.14 -23.63
N GLY A 206 -9.88 -26.95 -22.31
CA GLY A 206 -10.48 -27.91 -21.37
C GLY A 206 -11.98 -27.76 -21.13
N GLN A 207 -12.66 -26.81 -21.78
CA GLN A 207 -14.07 -26.47 -21.53
C GLN A 207 -14.36 -26.11 -20.05
N ILE A 208 -13.40 -25.46 -19.40
CA ILE A 208 -13.45 -25.05 -17.99
C ILE A 208 -14.08 -23.66 -17.92
N THR A 209 -15.05 -23.50 -17.04
CA THR A 209 -15.81 -22.25 -16.85
C THR A 209 -15.31 -21.44 -15.67
N ALA A 210 -14.71 -22.09 -14.67
CA ALA A 210 -14.09 -21.40 -13.55
C ALA A 210 -12.80 -22.07 -13.10
N VAL A 211 -11.83 -21.23 -12.71
CA VAL A 211 -10.62 -21.66 -12.00
C VAL A 211 -10.47 -20.84 -10.71
N GLU A 212 -10.03 -21.51 -9.66
CA GLU A 212 -9.78 -20.93 -8.34
C GLU A 212 -8.61 -21.69 -7.71
N PRO A 213 -7.60 -21.02 -7.13
CA PRO A 213 -6.49 -21.75 -6.51
C PRO A 213 -7.03 -22.56 -5.34
N ARG A 214 -6.50 -23.77 -5.13
CA ARG A 214 -6.87 -24.51 -3.92
C ARG A 214 -6.40 -23.76 -2.67
N GLU A 215 -7.20 -23.82 -1.61
CA GLU A 215 -6.93 -23.16 -0.34
C GLU A 215 -5.61 -23.63 0.29
N ASP A 216 -5.32 -24.93 0.25
CA ASP A 216 -4.07 -25.52 0.77
C ASP A 216 -2.84 -24.97 0.04
N VAL A 217 -2.90 -24.88 -1.29
CA VAL A 217 -1.82 -24.35 -2.12
C VAL A 217 -1.61 -22.86 -1.88
N GLN A 218 -2.69 -22.09 -1.76
CA GLN A 218 -2.59 -20.67 -1.43
C GLN A 218 -1.97 -20.49 -0.05
N ALA A 219 -2.41 -21.25 0.96
CA ALA A 219 -1.88 -21.15 2.31
C ALA A 219 -0.37 -21.47 2.34
N GLU A 220 0.04 -22.58 1.72
CA GLU A 220 1.45 -22.98 1.64
C GLU A 220 2.31 -21.92 0.92
N TRP A 221 1.80 -21.36 -0.18
CA TRP A 221 2.47 -20.28 -0.91
C TRP A 221 2.68 -19.02 -0.04
N ASN A 222 1.64 -18.57 0.65
CA ASN A 222 1.73 -17.35 1.47
C ASN A 222 2.61 -17.56 2.70
N GLU A 223 2.61 -18.75 3.29
CA GLU A 223 3.54 -19.10 4.37
C GLU A 223 5.00 -19.11 3.89
N ASP A 224 5.31 -19.69 2.72
CA ASP A 224 6.66 -19.58 2.12
C ASP A 224 7.05 -18.11 1.86
N MET A 225 6.12 -17.28 1.38
CA MET A 225 6.36 -15.84 1.19
C MET A 225 6.68 -15.15 2.50
N HIS A 226 5.90 -15.39 3.56
CA HIS A 226 6.15 -14.82 4.88
C HIS A 226 7.50 -15.26 5.45
N GLN A 227 7.82 -16.55 5.38
CA GLN A 227 9.10 -17.09 5.87
C GLN A 227 10.30 -16.51 5.14
N ARG A 228 10.19 -16.30 3.82
CA ARG A 228 11.25 -15.65 3.04
C ARG A 228 11.36 -14.17 3.37
N MET A 229 10.23 -13.48 3.39
CA MET A 229 10.16 -12.05 3.62
C MET A 229 10.73 -11.65 4.99
N SER A 230 10.44 -12.44 6.03
CA SER A 230 10.98 -12.27 7.39
C SER A 230 12.52 -12.24 7.46
N LYS A 231 13.21 -12.85 6.48
CA LYS A 231 14.67 -12.90 6.40
C LYS A 231 15.27 -11.72 5.64
N THR A 232 14.45 -10.91 4.97
CA THR A 232 14.91 -9.78 4.15
C THR A 232 15.06 -8.50 4.98
N VAL A 233 15.76 -7.51 4.42
CA VAL A 233 15.86 -6.16 5.00
C VAL A 233 14.50 -5.42 5.09
N TRP A 234 13.48 -5.92 4.39
CA TRP A 234 12.13 -5.34 4.38
C TRP A 234 11.29 -5.78 5.59
N SER A 235 11.75 -6.77 6.35
CA SER A 235 11.12 -7.23 7.59
C SER A 235 12.08 -7.35 8.78
N ARG A 236 13.39 -7.52 8.53
CA ARG A 236 14.41 -7.43 9.59
C ARG A 236 14.59 -5.96 10.00
N GLY A 237 14.37 -5.68 11.28
CA GLY A 237 14.59 -4.35 11.86
C GLY A 237 13.41 -3.74 12.63
N GLY A 238 12.33 -4.51 12.87
CA GLY A 238 11.27 -4.16 13.85
C GLY A 238 10.38 -2.98 13.46
N CYS A 239 10.24 -2.71 12.16
CA CYS A 239 9.58 -1.53 11.64
C CYS A 239 8.10 -1.78 11.32
N ALA A 240 7.19 -0.92 11.78
CA ALA A 240 5.87 -0.76 11.16
C ALA A 240 6.01 0.03 9.85
N SER A 241 6.42 -0.65 8.76
CA SER A 241 6.59 -0.01 7.44
C SER A 241 5.25 0.05 6.70
N TRP A 242 5.13 0.89 5.66
CA TRP A 242 3.93 0.96 4.80
C TRP A 242 3.55 -0.36 4.13
N TYR A 243 4.50 -1.30 4.10
CA TYR A 243 4.35 -2.64 3.54
C TYR A 243 3.81 -3.66 4.54
N LEU A 244 3.81 -3.33 5.84
CA LEU A 244 3.26 -4.21 6.87
C LEU A 244 1.76 -3.99 7.01
N ASP A 245 1.01 -5.08 7.03
CA ASP A 245 -0.38 -5.08 7.43
C ASP A 245 -0.53 -4.87 8.95
N GLU A 246 -1.77 -4.80 9.42
CA GLU A 246 -2.10 -4.70 10.85
C GLU A 246 -1.61 -5.90 11.68
N HIS A 247 -1.31 -7.02 11.04
CA HIS A 247 -0.75 -8.24 11.62
C HIS A 247 0.79 -8.22 11.65
N GLY A 248 1.43 -7.13 11.21
CA GLY A 248 2.89 -6.98 11.19
C GLY A 248 3.58 -7.78 10.08
N ARG A 249 2.85 -8.27 9.08
CA ARG A 249 3.39 -9.06 7.96
C ARG A 249 3.52 -8.20 6.72
N ASN A 250 4.63 -8.38 6.01
CA ASN A 250 4.80 -7.75 4.71
C ASN A 250 4.11 -8.61 3.65
N THR A 251 2.91 -8.19 3.28
CA THR A 251 2.04 -8.86 2.29
C THR A 251 2.11 -8.21 0.92
N THR A 252 3.04 -7.28 0.71
CA THR A 252 3.06 -6.39 -0.45
C THR A 252 4.26 -6.65 -1.35
N LEU A 253 5.44 -6.90 -0.79
CA LEU A 253 6.68 -7.02 -1.55
C LEU A 253 6.99 -8.46 -1.97
N TRP A 254 7.68 -8.59 -3.10
CA TRP A 254 8.25 -9.85 -3.57
C TRP A 254 9.66 -10.07 -2.98
N PRO A 255 9.92 -11.18 -2.26
CA PRO A 255 11.20 -11.38 -1.55
C PRO A 255 12.33 -12.00 -2.39
N ARG A 256 12.11 -12.26 -3.70
CA ARG A 256 13.08 -12.95 -4.57
C ARG A 256 13.44 -12.11 -5.79
N SER A 257 14.29 -12.65 -6.67
CA SER A 257 14.59 -12.01 -7.95
C SER A 257 13.37 -11.99 -8.87
N THR A 258 13.30 -11.00 -9.76
CA THR A 258 12.26 -10.91 -10.79
C THR A 258 12.30 -12.10 -11.76
N PHE A 259 13.49 -12.62 -12.08
CA PHE A 259 13.66 -13.83 -12.88
C PHE A 259 13.03 -15.08 -12.24
N ALA A 260 13.13 -15.23 -10.92
CA ALA A 260 12.48 -16.32 -10.21
C ALA A 260 10.95 -16.22 -10.34
N PHE A 261 10.40 -15.00 -10.26
CA PHE A 261 8.97 -14.76 -10.46
C PHE A 261 8.53 -15.14 -11.89
N ARG A 262 9.26 -14.66 -12.91
CA ARG A 262 9.01 -15.01 -14.32
C ARG A 262 9.01 -16.52 -14.55
N GLN A 263 9.94 -17.24 -13.93
CA GLN A 263 10.03 -18.69 -14.08
C GLN A 263 8.83 -19.40 -13.43
N LEU A 264 8.38 -18.95 -12.25
CA LEU A 264 7.22 -19.51 -11.55
C LEU A 264 5.88 -19.26 -12.29
N LEU A 265 5.81 -18.16 -13.05
CA LEU A 265 4.64 -17.74 -13.82
C LEU A 265 4.78 -18.04 -15.32
N ARG A 266 5.77 -18.86 -15.72
CA ARG A 266 6.04 -19.15 -17.14
C ARG A 266 4.87 -19.85 -17.84
N GLU A 267 4.16 -20.69 -17.10
CA GLU A 267 3.02 -21.48 -17.58
C GLU A 267 1.99 -21.60 -16.46
N PHE A 268 0.71 -21.64 -16.83
CA PHE A 268 -0.37 -21.86 -15.88
C PHE A 268 -0.36 -23.30 -15.37
N ASP A 269 -0.20 -23.46 -14.06
CA ASP A 269 -0.15 -24.75 -13.36
C ASP A 269 -1.55 -25.14 -12.87
N ILE A 270 -2.40 -25.57 -13.82
CA ILE A 270 -3.79 -25.93 -13.60
C ILE A 270 -3.99 -26.99 -12.51
N GLU A 271 -2.99 -27.84 -12.27
CA GLU A 271 -3.02 -28.85 -11.22
C GLU A 271 -2.95 -28.26 -9.80
N LYS A 272 -2.78 -26.94 -9.66
CA LYS A 272 -2.87 -26.19 -8.39
C LYS A 272 -4.24 -25.54 -8.17
N TYR A 273 -5.14 -25.67 -9.12
CA TYR A 273 -6.46 -25.04 -9.13
C TYR A 273 -7.58 -26.06 -8.95
N VAL A 274 -8.67 -25.63 -8.31
CA VAL A 274 -9.99 -26.23 -8.47
C VAL A 274 -10.56 -25.71 -9.79
N THR A 275 -11.04 -26.62 -10.64
CA THR A 275 -11.62 -26.29 -11.94
C THR A 275 -13.09 -26.69 -11.96
N THR A 276 -13.97 -25.80 -12.44
CA THR A 276 -15.38 -26.12 -12.68
C THR A 276 -15.61 -26.28 -14.17
N SER A 277 -16.27 -27.37 -14.56
CA SER A 277 -16.62 -27.62 -15.96
C SER A 277 -18.02 -27.08 -16.30
N ARG A 278 -18.31 -26.95 -17.60
CA ARG A 278 -19.63 -26.51 -18.06
C ARG A 278 -20.76 -27.46 -17.65
N SER A 279 -20.50 -28.76 -17.50
CA SER A 279 -21.50 -29.74 -17.03
C SER A 279 -21.90 -29.51 -15.57
N ASP A 280 -20.94 -29.16 -14.71
CA ASP A 280 -21.16 -28.97 -13.27
C ASP A 280 -21.96 -27.70 -12.96
N ALA A 281 -21.79 -26.64 -13.77
CA ALA A 281 -22.51 -25.37 -13.61
C ALA A 281 -24.03 -25.50 -13.85
N THR A 282 -24.44 -26.45 -14.69
CA THR A 282 -25.86 -26.71 -15.01
C THR A 282 -26.63 -27.33 -13.84
N LEU A 283 -25.97 -28.19 -13.05
CA LEU A 283 -26.57 -28.87 -11.89
C LEU A 283 -26.84 -27.87 -10.75
N SER A 284 -25.89 -26.97 -10.47
CA SER A 284 -26.02 -25.93 -9.43
C SER A 284 -27.15 -24.92 -9.69
N THR A 285 -27.54 -24.72 -10.94
CA THR A 285 -28.58 -23.74 -11.30
C THR A 285 -29.98 -24.35 -11.17
N GLN A 286 -30.12 -25.66 -11.36
CA GLN A 286 -31.40 -26.37 -11.18
C GLN A 286 -31.76 -26.56 -9.69
N GLU A 287 -30.78 -26.77 -8.82
CA GLU A 287 -31.02 -26.91 -7.36
C GLU A 287 -31.41 -25.61 -6.65
N LYS A 288 -31.16 -24.43 -7.27
CA LYS A 288 -31.59 -23.13 -6.72
C LYS A 288 -32.99 -22.70 -7.17
N ILE A 289 -33.67 -23.51 -7.99
CA ILE A 289 -35.00 -23.22 -8.56
C ILE A 289 -36.05 -24.25 -8.06
N ALA A 290 -35.65 -25.23 -7.25
CA ALA A 290 -36.55 -26.17 -6.57
C ALA A 290 -36.75 -25.76 -5.09
#